data_AF-A0A2E3YH79-F1
#
_entry.id   AF-A0A2E3YH79-F1
#
_cell.length_a   1.000
_cell.length_b   1.000
_cell.length_c   1.000
_cell.angle_alpha   90.00
_cell.angle_beta   90.00
_cell.angle_gamma   90.00
#
_symmetry.space_group_name_H-M   'P 1'
#
loop_
_entity.id
_entity.type
_entity.pdbx_description
1 polymer ?
#
loop_
_entity_poly.entity_id
_entity_poly.type
_entity_poly.pdbx_seq_one_letter_code
_entity_poly.pdbx_strand_id
1 'polypeptide(L)'
;MESEIVDYESFGAKGDGVTDDLPAICRAHDHANSHGLCVRTKPDATYHLGRRDLTARIATDTDWSTSRFTIDDSTQVENHRGSLFEIISLLEPETITLDRLSCDQRQTAVHPSHDSFVRVEDDSRRLFIRRGLNQNAGVPQSDCFVLRRDGSIEADIDWDYE
;
A
#
# COMPACT_ATOMS: atom_id res chain seq x y z
N MET A 1 -0.94 20.47 20.30
CA MET A 1 -1.08 21.14 18.99
C MET A 1 -1.90 20.19 18.15
N GLU A 2 -3.13 20.56 17.80
CA GLU A 2 -3.84 19.84 16.73
C GLU A 2 -3.00 20.03 15.48
N SER A 3 -2.47 18.95 14.92
CA SER A 3 -1.87 18.99 13.60
C SER A 3 -2.95 19.44 12.62
N GLU A 4 -2.59 20.32 11.69
CA GLU A 4 -3.46 20.66 10.59
C GLU A 4 -3.79 19.37 9.81
N ILE A 5 -5.08 19.09 9.64
CA ILE A 5 -5.56 17.88 8.98
C ILE A 5 -5.92 18.24 7.55
N VAL A 6 -5.39 17.46 6.60
CA VAL A 6 -5.71 17.58 5.18
C VAL A 6 -6.96 16.76 4.88
N ASP A 7 -8.00 17.42 4.38
CA ASP A 7 -9.18 16.78 3.80
C ASP A 7 -9.14 16.83 2.26
N TYR A 8 -9.83 15.91 1.59
CA TYR A 8 -9.82 15.84 0.12
C TYR A 8 -10.60 16.99 -0.55
N GLU A 9 -11.63 17.53 0.12
CA GLU A 9 -12.51 18.56 -0.46
C GLU A 9 -11.82 19.92 -0.59
N SER A 10 -10.91 20.24 0.32
CA SER A 10 -9.99 21.38 0.25
C SER A 10 -9.11 21.35 -1.02
N PHE A 11 -8.94 20.17 -1.62
CA PHE A 11 -8.20 19.95 -2.87
C PHE A 11 -9.12 19.69 -4.07
N GLY A 12 -10.44 19.86 -3.88
CA GLY A 12 -11.45 19.83 -4.94
C GLY A 12 -12.19 18.50 -5.12
N ALA A 13 -12.05 17.55 -4.20
CA ALA A 13 -12.88 16.34 -4.21
C ALA A 13 -14.34 16.71 -3.97
N LYS A 14 -15.27 15.99 -4.60
CA LYS A 14 -16.71 16.16 -4.43
C LYS A 14 -17.30 15.16 -3.46
N GLY A 15 -16.81 13.92 -3.45
CA GLY A 15 -17.35 12.88 -2.56
C GLY A 15 -18.81 12.54 -2.87
N ASP A 16 -19.25 12.74 -4.12
CA ASP A 16 -20.64 12.57 -4.57
C ASP A 16 -20.93 11.18 -5.18
N GLY A 17 -19.92 10.31 -5.24
CA GLY A 17 -19.99 8.97 -5.82
C GLY A 17 -20.01 8.93 -7.35
N VAL A 18 -19.83 10.07 -8.02
CA VAL A 18 -19.94 10.19 -9.49
C VAL A 18 -18.73 10.86 -10.11
N THR A 19 -18.22 11.92 -9.47
CA THR A 19 -17.07 12.70 -9.90
C THR A 19 -15.80 11.88 -9.70
N ASP A 20 -14.90 11.89 -10.70
CA ASP A 20 -13.58 11.27 -10.56
C ASP A 20 -12.70 12.10 -9.61
N ASP A 21 -12.72 11.69 -8.34
CA ASP A 21 -12.09 12.40 -7.22
C ASP A 21 -10.61 12.06 -7.04
N LEU A 22 -10.12 11.01 -7.72
CA LEU A 22 -8.74 10.56 -7.62
C LEU A 22 -7.72 11.70 -7.76
N PRO A 23 -7.92 12.71 -8.64
CA PRO A 23 -6.86 13.72 -8.80
C PRO A 23 -6.90 14.82 -7.77
N ALA A 24 -8.04 15.03 -7.10
CA ALA A 24 -8.06 15.80 -5.87
C ALA A 24 -7.36 15.06 -4.74
N ILE A 25 -7.56 13.74 -4.66
CA ILE A 25 -6.90 12.87 -3.69
C ILE A 25 -5.37 12.87 -3.89
N CYS A 26 -4.87 12.77 -5.13
CA CYS A 26 -3.44 12.89 -5.41
C CYS A 26 -2.87 14.22 -4.90
N ARG A 27 -3.53 15.35 -5.20
CA ARG A 27 -3.07 16.68 -4.73
C ARG A 27 -3.07 16.80 -3.20
N ALA A 28 -4.08 16.25 -2.54
CA ALA A 28 -4.18 16.25 -1.09
C ALA A 28 -3.01 15.47 -0.46
N HIS A 29 -2.72 14.28 -0.99
CA HIS A 29 -1.59 13.48 -0.53
C HIS A 29 -0.24 14.11 -0.86
N ASP A 30 -0.04 14.68 -2.05
CA ASP A 30 1.20 15.42 -2.37
C ASP A 30 1.46 16.57 -1.38
N HIS A 31 0.40 17.29 -1.01
CA HIS A 31 0.49 18.34 0.00
C HIS A 31 0.78 17.78 1.40
N ALA A 32 0.04 16.76 1.83
CA ALA A 32 0.22 16.12 3.13
C ALA A 32 1.64 15.56 3.29
N ASN A 33 2.13 14.84 2.29
CA ASN A 33 3.46 14.23 2.27
C ASN A 33 4.58 15.29 2.35
N SER A 34 4.44 16.41 1.62
CA SER A 34 5.45 17.47 1.62
C SER A 34 5.49 18.29 2.92
N HIS A 35 4.41 18.28 3.69
CA HIS A 35 4.29 19.05 4.93
C HIS A 35 4.26 18.18 6.20
N GLY A 36 4.29 16.85 6.07
CA GLY A 36 4.18 15.92 7.20
C GLY A 36 2.83 15.99 7.90
N LEU A 37 1.75 16.29 7.17
CA LEU A 37 0.40 16.43 7.71
C LEU A 37 -0.39 15.12 7.59
N CYS A 38 -1.27 14.89 8.56
CA CYS A 38 -2.21 13.77 8.49
C CYS A 38 -3.33 14.07 7.49
N VAL A 39 -3.83 13.01 6.84
CA VAL A 39 -5.01 13.09 5.98
C VAL A 39 -6.21 12.50 6.71
N ARG A 40 -7.37 13.16 6.65
CA ARG A 40 -8.64 12.59 7.10
C ARG A 40 -9.77 12.89 6.12
N THR A 41 -10.57 11.88 5.79
CA THR A 41 -11.71 12.07 4.89
C THR A 41 -13.00 12.38 5.65
N LYS A 42 -13.99 12.91 4.92
CA LYS A 42 -15.33 13.11 5.47
C LYS A 42 -16.06 11.78 5.64
N PRO A 43 -16.64 11.48 6.82
CA PRO A 43 -17.27 10.19 7.10
C PRO A 43 -18.40 9.80 6.14
N ASP A 44 -19.10 10.78 5.57
CA ASP A 44 -20.27 10.61 4.70
C ASP A 44 -19.95 10.73 3.19
N ALA A 45 -18.70 11.02 2.83
CA ALA A 45 -18.28 11.12 1.44
C ALA A 45 -18.21 9.76 0.74
N THR A 46 -18.56 9.75 -0.55
CA THR A 46 -18.33 8.63 -1.47
C THR A 46 -17.44 9.09 -2.61
N TYR A 47 -16.20 8.66 -2.66
CA TYR A 47 -15.25 9.05 -3.71
C TYR A 47 -15.28 8.04 -4.85
N HIS A 48 -15.55 8.49 -6.06
CA HIS A 48 -15.42 7.65 -7.26
C HIS A 48 -14.02 7.81 -7.85
N LEU A 49 -13.34 6.70 -8.12
CA LEU A 49 -11.93 6.69 -8.52
C LEU A 49 -11.71 5.91 -9.82
N GLY A 50 -10.54 6.11 -10.43
CA GLY A 50 -9.97 5.16 -11.40
C GLY A 50 -10.29 5.43 -12.86
N ARG A 51 -10.87 6.59 -13.21
CA ARG A 51 -11.05 6.95 -14.63
C ARG A 51 -9.72 7.28 -15.30
N ARG A 52 -8.86 8.01 -14.59
CA ARG A 52 -7.53 8.42 -15.05
C ARG A 52 -6.44 7.50 -14.49
N ASP A 53 -5.37 7.30 -15.27
CA ASP A 53 -4.18 6.55 -14.87
C ASP A 53 -3.33 7.38 -13.90
N LEU A 54 -3.79 7.46 -12.65
CA LEU A 54 -3.16 8.23 -11.57
C LEU A 54 -3.05 7.36 -10.32
N THR A 55 -2.03 7.65 -9.52
CA THR A 55 -1.76 6.96 -8.27
C THR A 55 -1.55 7.98 -7.17
N ALA A 56 -2.33 7.87 -6.09
CA ALA A 56 -2.11 8.66 -4.88
C ALA A 56 -1.03 7.99 -4.04
N ARG A 57 0.11 8.68 -3.88
CA ARG A 57 1.22 8.22 -3.04
C ARG A 57 0.93 8.63 -1.59
N ILE A 58 0.82 7.70 -0.67
CA ILE A 58 0.47 7.95 0.73
C ILE A 58 1.72 7.72 1.58
N ALA A 59 2.23 8.78 2.20
CA ALA A 59 3.41 8.72 3.08
C ALA A 59 3.15 9.18 4.51
N THR A 60 1.95 9.70 4.81
CA THR A 60 1.58 10.18 6.13
C THR A 60 0.34 9.47 6.66
N ASP A 61 0.13 9.57 7.97
CA ASP A 61 -1.02 8.98 8.64
C ASP A 61 -2.32 9.41 7.96
N THR A 62 -3.09 8.42 7.54
CA THR A 62 -4.31 8.61 6.76
C THR A 62 -5.47 7.89 7.43
N ASP A 63 -6.50 8.65 7.77
CA ASP A 63 -7.73 8.18 8.39
C ASP A 63 -8.90 8.36 7.41
N TRP A 64 -9.28 7.27 6.73
CA TRP A 64 -10.43 7.29 5.82
C TRP A 64 -11.80 7.25 6.52
N SER A 65 -11.83 7.30 7.85
CA SER A 65 -13.05 7.32 8.64
C SER A 65 -14.05 6.26 8.17
N THR A 66 -15.31 6.63 7.94
CA THR A 66 -16.35 5.79 7.34
C THR A 66 -16.66 6.13 5.88
N SER A 67 -15.76 6.90 5.23
CA SER A 67 -15.93 7.25 3.82
C SER A 67 -15.94 6.02 2.92
N ARG A 68 -16.50 6.16 1.72
CA ARG A 68 -16.61 5.07 0.74
C ARG A 68 -15.79 5.37 -0.49
N PHE A 69 -15.17 4.35 -1.05
CA PHE A 69 -14.49 4.41 -2.34
C PHE A 69 -15.22 3.50 -3.34
N THR A 70 -15.60 4.06 -4.48
CA THR A 70 -16.13 3.31 -5.62
C THR A 70 -15.05 3.26 -6.70
N ILE A 71 -14.58 2.05 -6.99
CA ILE A 71 -13.64 1.77 -8.07
C ILE A 71 -14.42 0.98 -9.11
N ASP A 72 -14.70 1.60 -10.26
CA ASP A 72 -15.52 1.03 -11.32
C ASP A 72 -14.71 0.96 -12.63
N ASP A 73 -14.19 -0.24 -12.92
CA ASP A 73 -13.44 -0.58 -14.13
C ASP A 73 -14.33 -1.05 -15.29
N SER A 74 -15.65 -1.06 -15.10
CA SER A 74 -16.61 -1.41 -16.17
C SER A 74 -16.84 -0.26 -17.17
N THR A 75 -16.41 0.95 -16.81
CA THR A 75 -16.50 2.15 -17.63
C THR A 75 -15.20 2.41 -18.42
N GLN A 76 -15.14 3.49 -19.20
CA GLN A 76 -13.89 3.89 -19.85
C GLN A 76 -12.88 4.36 -18.81
N VAL A 77 -11.95 3.46 -18.46
CA VAL A 77 -10.79 3.73 -17.61
C VAL A 77 -9.52 3.70 -18.46
N GLU A 78 -8.59 4.62 -18.19
CA GLU A 78 -7.33 4.71 -18.94
C GLU A 78 -6.43 3.48 -18.71
N ASN A 79 -6.35 3.00 -17.47
CA ASN A 79 -5.52 1.85 -17.10
C ASN A 79 -6.09 1.09 -15.89
N HIS A 80 -6.81 0.00 -16.14
CA HIS A 80 -7.35 -0.86 -15.06
C HIS A 80 -6.30 -1.73 -14.36
N ARG A 81 -5.02 -1.67 -14.77
CA ARG A 81 -3.92 -2.42 -14.13
C ARG A 81 -3.09 -1.57 -13.17
N GLY A 82 -3.25 -0.25 -13.20
CA GLY A 82 -2.53 0.66 -12.32
C GLY A 82 -3.09 0.62 -10.89
N SER A 83 -2.21 0.71 -9.89
CA SER A 83 -2.64 0.91 -8.51
C SER A 83 -3.13 2.34 -8.30
N LEU A 84 -4.30 2.50 -7.67
CA LEU A 84 -4.83 3.83 -7.34
C LEU A 84 -4.17 4.44 -6.11
N PHE A 85 -3.68 3.59 -5.21
CA PHE A 85 -2.99 3.97 -3.99
C PHE A 85 -1.65 3.25 -3.92
N GLU A 86 -0.61 3.98 -3.56
CA GLU A 86 0.71 3.45 -3.29
C GLU A 86 1.15 3.94 -1.91
N ILE A 87 1.28 3.03 -0.95
CA ILE A 87 1.76 3.34 0.39
C ILE A 87 3.28 3.33 0.35
N ILE A 88 3.91 4.43 0.74
CA ILE A 88 5.37 4.60 0.66
C ILE A 88 5.93 5.09 1.99
N SER A 89 7.21 4.79 2.21
CA SER A 89 8.01 5.47 3.24
C SER A 89 8.76 6.65 2.61
N LEU A 90 8.88 7.76 3.35
CA LEU A 90 9.81 8.85 3.01
C LEU A 90 11.21 8.64 3.61
N LEU A 91 11.39 7.60 4.42
CA LEU A 91 12.69 7.20 4.95
C LEU A 91 13.48 6.48 3.86
N GLU A 92 14.81 6.59 3.92
CA GLU A 92 15.69 5.79 3.08
C GLU A 92 15.53 4.29 3.42
N PRO A 93 15.52 3.40 2.42
CA PRO A 93 15.49 1.96 2.65
C PRO A 93 16.69 1.50 3.47
N GLU A 94 16.45 0.65 4.47
CA GLU A 94 17.49 0.00 5.26
C GLU A 94 17.86 -1.36 4.65
N THR A 95 19.15 -1.67 4.57
CA THR A 95 19.60 -3.01 4.13
C THR A 95 19.54 -3.98 5.30
N ILE A 96 18.70 -5.00 5.19
CA ILE A 96 18.50 -6.06 6.18
C ILE A 96 18.96 -7.37 5.55
N THR A 97 19.77 -8.14 6.27
CA THR A 97 20.18 -9.49 5.85
C THR A 97 19.49 -10.52 6.75
N LEU A 98 18.69 -11.39 6.14
CA LEU A 98 18.03 -12.51 6.79
C LEU A 98 18.60 -13.79 6.16
N ASP A 99 19.29 -14.61 6.96
CA ASP A 99 19.91 -15.84 6.46
C ASP A 99 18.89 -16.91 6.09
N ARG A 100 17.78 -16.97 6.83
CA ARG A 100 16.67 -17.89 6.61
C ARG A 100 15.40 -17.32 7.25
N LEU A 101 14.25 -17.78 6.79
CA LEU A 101 12.98 -17.59 7.48
C LEU A 101 12.22 -18.91 7.49
N SER A 102 11.54 -19.20 8.59
CA SER A 102 10.66 -20.37 8.67
C SER A 102 9.20 -19.94 8.72
N CYS A 103 8.33 -20.83 8.24
CA CYS A 103 6.90 -20.69 8.41
C CYS A 103 6.54 -20.43 9.88
N ASP A 104 5.58 -19.53 10.12
CA ASP A 104 5.12 -19.09 11.45
C ASP A 104 6.20 -18.44 12.34
N GLN A 105 7.39 -18.10 11.82
CA GLN A 105 8.45 -17.47 12.61
C GLN A 105 8.02 -16.09 13.12
N ARG A 106 8.10 -15.88 14.44
CA ARG A 106 7.67 -14.63 15.11
C ARG A 106 8.80 -13.71 15.57
N GLN A 107 10.05 -14.15 15.44
CA GLN A 107 11.21 -13.46 16.00
C GLN A 107 12.44 -13.72 15.13
N THR A 108 13.30 -12.72 14.98
CA THR A 108 14.58 -12.81 14.27
C THR A 108 15.72 -12.29 15.16
N ALA A 109 16.97 -12.62 14.83
CA ALA A 109 18.12 -11.99 15.49
C ALA A 109 18.45 -10.60 14.90
N VAL A 110 17.70 -10.16 13.89
CA VAL A 110 17.95 -8.91 13.18
C VAL A 110 17.15 -7.79 13.83
N HIS A 111 17.85 -6.69 14.12
CA HIS A 111 17.29 -5.53 14.79
C HIS A 111 17.45 -4.31 13.88
N PRO A 112 16.45 -4.00 13.04
CA PRO A 112 16.52 -2.84 12.17
C PRO A 112 16.51 -1.54 13.00
N SER A 113 16.95 -0.45 12.39
CA SER A 113 16.96 0.88 13.00
C SER A 113 15.54 1.44 13.18
N HIS A 114 14.62 1.03 12.30
CA HIS A 114 13.20 1.40 12.31
C HIS A 114 12.32 0.16 12.18
N ASP A 115 11.07 0.26 12.67
CA ASP A 115 10.06 -0.74 12.32
C ASP A 115 9.86 -0.68 10.80
N SER A 116 9.98 -1.83 10.14
CA SER A 116 10.18 -1.90 8.69
C SER A 116 9.17 -2.83 8.03
N PHE A 117 8.61 -2.41 6.91
CA PHE A 117 7.92 -3.31 5.99
C PHE A 117 8.97 -4.09 5.19
N VAL A 118 9.01 -5.41 5.39
CA VAL A 118 9.95 -6.30 4.73
C VAL A 118 9.20 -7.09 3.66
N ARG A 119 9.76 -7.12 2.44
CA ARG A 119 9.32 -8.02 1.38
C ARG A 119 10.45 -9.02 1.10
N VAL A 120 10.12 -10.30 1.14
CA VAL A 120 11.07 -11.39 0.86
C VAL A 120 10.62 -12.11 -0.41
N GLU A 121 11.58 -12.50 -1.24
CA GLU A 121 11.33 -13.20 -2.51
C GLU A 121 12.37 -14.30 -2.69
N ASP A 122 11.92 -15.51 -3.04
CA ASP A 122 12.75 -16.64 -3.43
C ASP A 122 12.44 -17.01 -4.88
N ASP A 123 13.37 -16.67 -5.78
CA ASP A 123 13.27 -16.95 -7.20
C ASP A 123 13.47 -18.43 -7.57
N SER A 124 14.06 -19.22 -6.67
CA SER A 124 14.30 -20.65 -6.86
C SER A 124 13.02 -21.47 -6.75
N ARG A 125 12.00 -20.94 -6.07
CA ARG A 125 10.67 -21.53 -5.91
C ARG A 125 9.62 -20.72 -6.65
N ARG A 126 8.84 -21.38 -7.50
CA ARG A 126 7.76 -20.73 -8.28
C ARG A 126 6.40 -21.27 -7.84
N LEU A 127 5.51 -20.37 -7.42
CA LEU A 127 4.14 -20.67 -6.98
C LEU A 127 3.10 -20.32 -8.06
N PHE A 128 1.87 -20.81 -7.88
CA PHE A 128 0.72 -20.49 -8.75
C PHE A 128 0.89 -20.82 -10.25
N ILE A 129 1.65 -21.87 -10.56
CA ILE A 129 1.88 -22.34 -11.94
C ILE A 129 0.57 -22.85 -12.54
N ARG A 130 0.11 -22.20 -13.61
CA ARG A 130 -1.07 -22.62 -14.38
C ARG A 130 -0.67 -23.59 -15.48
N ARG A 131 -1.49 -24.62 -15.71
CA ARG A 131 -1.33 -25.61 -16.78
C ARG A 131 -2.55 -25.58 -17.72
N GLY A 132 -2.40 -26.09 -18.94
CA GLY A 132 -3.45 -26.11 -19.96
C GLY A 132 -3.43 -24.88 -20.87
N LEU A 133 -4.58 -24.51 -21.45
CA LEU A 133 -4.67 -23.45 -22.47
C LEU A 133 -4.26 -22.04 -21.97
N ASN A 134 -4.22 -21.83 -20.64
CA ASN A 134 -3.77 -20.59 -20.01
C ASN A 134 -2.51 -20.82 -19.15
N GLN A 135 -1.53 -21.53 -19.70
CA GLN A 135 -0.28 -21.88 -19.02
C GLN A 135 0.57 -20.64 -18.73
N ASN A 136 1.23 -20.64 -17.56
CA ASN A 136 2.23 -19.63 -17.20
C ASN A 136 3.39 -20.27 -16.40
N ALA A 137 4.42 -19.49 -16.10
CA ALA A 137 5.59 -19.93 -15.33
C ALA A 137 5.41 -19.76 -13.80
N GLY A 138 4.21 -19.41 -13.33
CA GLY A 138 3.99 -18.97 -11.96
C GLY A 138 4.69 -17.66 -11.63
N VAL A 139 4.79 -17.37 -10.33
CA VAL A 139 5.52 -16.22 -9.76
C VAL A 139 6.49 -16.71 -8.69
N PRO A 140 7.58 -15.97 -8.41
CA PRO A 140 8.47 -16.29 -7.29
C PRO A 140 7.69 -16.45 -5.99
N GLN A 141 8.15 -17.34 -5.11
CA GLN A 141 7.64 -17.40 -3.73
C GLN A 141 7.97 -16.07 -3.06
N SER A 142 6.96 -15.42 -2.48
CA SER A 142 7.16 -14.14 -1.81
C SER A 142 6.24 -13.99 -0.62
N ASP A 143 6.68 -13.24 0.37
CA ASP A 143 5.92 -12.87 1.55
C ASP A 143 6.26 -11.44 1.97
N CYS A 144 5.42 -10.84 2.81
CA CYS A 144 5.68 -9.55 3.41
C CYS A 144 5.17 -9.45 4.84
N PHE A 145 5.94 -8.79 5.68
CA PHE A 145 5.63 -8.63 7.10
C PHE A 145 6.21 -7.33 7.66
N VAL A 146 5.75 -6.93 8.84
CA VAL A 146 6.39 -5.85 9.59
C VAL A 146 7.43 -6.45 10.52
N LEU A 147 8.70 -6.05 10.37
CA LEU A 147 9.78 -6.35 11.28
C LEU A 147 9.96 -5.20 12.26
N ARG A 148 9.73 -5.44 13.54
CA ARG A 148 9.95 -4.46 14.61
C ARG A 148 11.42 -4.38 14.98
N ARG A 149 11.82 -3.24 15.56
CA ARG A 149 13.20 -3.01 16.04
C ARG A 149 13.70 -4.05 17.04
N ASP A 150 12.80 -4.67 17.81
CA ASP A 150 13.14 -5.74 18.76
C ASP A 150 13.25 -7.13 18.11
N GLY A 151 13.16 -7.20 16.78
CA GLY A 151 13.24 -8.41 15.97
C GLY A 151 11.90 -9.15 15.84
N SER A 152 10.84 -8.70 16.50
CA SER A 152 9.52 -9.32 16.39
C SER A 152 8.91 -9.13 15.00
N ILE A 153 8.22 -10.16 14.53
CA ILE A 153 7.53 -10.17 13.23
C ILE A 153 6.03 -10.05 13.47
N GLU A 154 5.41 -9.08 12.80
CA GLU A 154 3.95 -8.96 12.76
C GLU A 154 3.41 -9.57 11.48
N ALA A 155 2.42 -10.46 11.64
CA ALA A 155 1.94 -11.47 10.69
C ALA A 155 2.67 -12.83 10.80
N ASP A 156 1.97 -13.89 10.40
CA ASP A 156 2.58 -15.20 10.21
C ASP A 156 3.34 -15.19 8.88
N ILE A 157 4.50 -15.84 8.86
CA ILE A 157 5.21 -16.12 7.61
C ILE A 157 4.59 -17.37 7.00
N ASP A 158 4.17 -17.29 5.75
CA ASP A 158 3.46 -18.37 5.05
C ASP A 158 4.40 -19.50 4.57
N TRP A 159 5.71 -19.23 4.45
CA TRP A 159 6.67 -20.12 3.77
C TRP A 159 8.02 -20.23 4.46
N ASP A 160 8.72 -21.33 4.21
CA ASP A 160 10.15 -21.43 4.51
C ASP A 160 10.98 -20.81 3.38
N TYR A 161 11.97 -20.00 3.77
CA TYR A 161 12.99 -19.37 2.95
C TYR A 161 14.38 -19.79 3.43
N GLU A 162 15.21 -20.24 2.50
CA GLU A 162 16.57 -20.77 2.75
C GLU A 162 17.66 -19.80 2.28
#